data_AF-A0A955EXS7-F1
#
_entry.id   AF-A0A955EXS7-F1
#
_cell.length_a   1.000
_cell.length_b   1.000
_cell.length_c   1.000
_cell.angle_alpha   90.00
_cell.angle_beta   90.00
_cell.angle_gamma   90.00
#
_symmetry.space_group_name_H-M   'P 1'
#
loop_
_entity.id
_entity.type
_entity.pdbx_description
1 polymer ?
#
loop_
_entity_poly.entity_id
_entity_poly.type
_entity_poly.pdbx_seq_one_letter_code
_entity_poly.pdbx_strand_id
1 'polypeptide(L)'
;MAYEDREVQTTQTTREVPVEEAREEVREERPVTPRDDHRMNVAERVIWLVAGVIMGLLALRFLLRLLGADPNNVFADFIYTISHPFAAPFFGLFSYSADLGVGRFEFETLIAILVYALVAWLFAKVVTIGKR
;
A
#
# COMPACT_ATOMS: atom_id res chain seq x y z
N MET A 1 26.05 35.29 90.39
CA MET A 1 25.02 34.36 90.93
C MET A 1 24.35 33.71 89.74
N ALA A 2 24.29 32.39 89.77
CA ALA A 2 23.81 31.51 88.71
C ALA A 2 22.32 31.15 88.89
N TYR A 3 21.83 30.32 87.96
CA TYR A 3 20.55 29.59 87.90
C TYR A 3 19.36 30.35 87.32
N GLU A 4 18.50 29.79 86.47
CA GLU A 4 18.43 28.57 85.67
C GLU A 4 17.09 28.75 84.94
N ASP A 5 17.03 28.74 83.61
CA ASP A 5 15.73 28.75 82.94
C ASP A 5 15.65 27.62 81.93
N ARG A 6 14.51 26.95 82.01
CA ARG A 6 14.32 25.52 81.73
C ARG A 6 14.35 25.21 80.25
N GLU A 7 14.87 24.02 79.94
CA GLU A 7 14.65 23.36 78.66
C GLU A 7 13.16 23.18 78.40
N VAL A 8 12.68 23.66 77.26
CA VAL A 8 11.44 23.19 76.66
C VAL A 8 11.79 22.72 75.24
N GLN A 9 12.05 21.42 75.10
CA GLN A 9 11.98 20.76 73.80
C GLN A 9 10.54 20.80 73.31
N THR A 10 10.32 21.37 72.13
CA THR A 10 9.10 21.10 71.35
C THR A 10 9.47 21.03 69.86
N THR A 11 9.74 19.80 69.45
CA THR A 11 9.29 19.10 68.24
C THR A 11 8.98 19.92 66.97
N GLN A 12 9.90 19.78 66.01
CA GLN A 12 9.70 19.46 64.58
C GLN A 12 8.38 19.89 63.90
N THR A 13 8.50 20.76 62.88
CA THR A 13 8.06 20.48 61.50
C THR A 13 8.48 21.67 60.64
N THR A 14 9.65 21.59 60.01
CA THR A 14 9.92 22.36 58.80
C THR A 14 10.26 21.34 57.73
N ARG A 15 9.24 21.09 56.92
CA ARG A 15 9.23 20.31 55.68
C ARG A 15 10.60 20.34 54.99
N GLU A 16 11.35 19.26 55.11
CA GLU A 16 12.45 18.98 54.19
C GLU A 16 11.82 18.81 52.81
N VAL A 17 12.07 19.78 51.93
CA VAL A 17 11.86 19.60 50.50
C VAL A 17 12.92 18.59 50.06
N PRO A 18 12.55 17.40 49.54
CA PRO A 18 13.53 16.44 49.09
C PRO A 18 14.38 17.08 48.00
N VAL A 19 15.69 17.16 48.25
CA VAL A 19 16.72 17.50 47.26
C VAL A 19 16.85 16.29 46.32
N GLU A 20 15.81 16.05 45.53
CA GLU A 20 15.73 14.95 44.56
C GLU A 20 15.34 15.49 43.18
N GLU A 21 15.66 16.75 42.91
CA GLU A 21 15.26 17.42 41.66
C GLU A 21 16.44 17.64 40.69
N ALA A 22 17.61 17.06 40.96
CA ALA A 22 18.81 17.42 40.18
C ALA A 22 19.87 16.31 40.05
N ARG A 23 19.50 15.05 39.79
CA ARG A 23 20.46 14.07 39.26
C ARG A 23 19.83 13.12 38.25
N GLU A 24 20.08 13.43 36.98
CA GLU A 24 20.36 12.46 35.92
C GLU A 24 19.35 11.33 35.71
N GLU A 25 18.11 11.67 35.39
CA GLU A 25 17.57 11.02 34.19
C GLU A 25 18.15 11.78 33.00
N VAL A 26 19.36 11.37 32.58
CA VAL A 26 19.74 11.44 31.18
C VAL A 26 18.72 10.55 30.47
N ARG A 27 17.55 11.13 30.23
CA ARG A 27 16.58 10.62 29.28
C ARG A 27 17.37 10.64 28.00
N GLU A 28 17.89 9.48 27.61
CA GLU A 28 18.22 9.24 26.22
C GLU A 28 16.94 9.63 25.49
N GLU A 29 16.93 10.85 24.93
CA GLU A 29 16.14 11.18 23.78
C GLU A 29 16.60 10.16 22.76
N ARG A 30 15.98 8.97 22.82
CA ARG A 30 16.01 8.02 21.72
C ARG A 30 15.78 8.91 20.52
N PRO A 31 16.69 8.92 19.53
CA PRO A 31 16.39 9.62 18.32
C PRO A 31 15.05 9.04 17.90
N VAL A 32 14.00 9.86 18.00
CA VAL A 32 12.77 9.61 17.30
C VAL A 32 13.27 9.70 15.88
N THR A 33 13.71 8.56 15.35
CA THR A 33 14.02 8.41 13.95
C THR A 33 12.83 9.07 13.27
N PRO A 34 13.04 10.08 12.41
CA PRO A 34 11.97 10.57 11.57
C PRO A 34 11.29 9.32 11.07
N ARG A 35 10.04 9.12 11.48
CA ARG A 35 9.26 7.94 11.16
C ARG A 35 9.19 7.97 9.66
N ASP A 36 10.13 7.30 8.98
CA ASP A 36 10.38 7.47 7.55
C ASP A 36 9.04 7.45 6.88
N ASP A 37 8.64 8.64 6.45
CA ASP A 37 7.25 8.97 6.24
C ASP A 37 6.77 7.99 5.17
N HIS A 38 5.99 7.00 5.60
CA HIS A 38 5.21 6.10 4.75
C HIS A 38 4.08 6.90 4.08
N ARG A 39 4.39 8.11 3.59
CA ARG A 39 3.71 8.72 2.46
C ARG A 39 4.05 7.85 1.26
N MET A 40 3.47 6.64 1.25
CA MET A 40 3.28 5.82 0.08
C MET A 40 2.98 6.78 -1.05
N ASN A 41 3.82 6.76 -2.07
CA ASN A 41 3.71 7.69 -3.18
C ASN A 41 2.28 7.61 -3.72
N VAL A 42 1.44 8.61 -3.43
CA VAL A 42 0.00 8.54 -3.79
C VAL A 42 -0.14 8.29 -5.29
N ALA A 43 0.72 8.90 -6.09
CA ALA A 43 0.84 8.64 -7.53
C ALA A 43 1.17 7.18 -7.87
N GLU A 44 2.13 6.55 -7.19
CA GLU A 44 2.45 5.12 -7.37
C GLU A 44 1.26 4.23 -6.99
N ARG A 45 0.56 4.57 -5.91
CA ARG A 45 -0.64 3.85 -5.46
C ARG A 45 -1.76 3.93 -6.50
N VAL A 46 -1.97 5.11 -7.08
CA VAL A 46 -2.96 5.32 -8.15
C VAL A 46 -2.58 4.53 -9.40
N ILE A 47 -1.30 4.53 -9.80
CA ILE A 47 -0.81 3.75 -10.96
C ILE A 47 -1.12 2.26 -10.77
N TRP A 48 -0.75 1.69 -9.62
CA TRP A 48 -1.02 0.28 -9.33
C TRP A 48 -2.50 -0.04 -9.19
N LEU A 49 -3.31 0.88 -8.65
CA LEU A 49 -4.75 0.70 -8.58
C LEU A 49 -5.39 0.64 -9.98
N VAL A 50 -5.09 1.61 -10.84
CA VAL A 50 -5.61 1.66 -12.21
C VAL A 50 -5.15 0.44 -13.00
N ALA A 51 -3.85 0.12 -12.94
CA ALA A 51 -3.31 -1.06 -13.59
C ALA A 51 -3.95 -2.35 -13.06
N GLY A 52 -4.15 -2.46 -11.75
CA GLY A 52 -4.83 -3.60 -11.12
C GLY A 52 -6.26 -3.79 -11.61
N VAL A 53 -7.02 -2.71 -11.77
CA VAL A 53 -8.38 -2.76 -12.33
C VAL A 53 -8.35 -3.24 -13.78
N ILE A 54 -7.48 -2.68 -14.62
CA ILE A 54 -7.35 -3.08 -16.04
C ILE A 54 -6.92 -4.56 -16.15
N MET A 55 -5.89 -4.96 -15.40
CA MET A 55 -5.40 -6.35 -15.40
C MET A 55 -6.44 -7.32 -14.87
N GLY A 56 -7.14 -6.98 -13.78
CA GLY A 56 -8.21 -7.81 -13.23
C GLY A 56 -9.37 -7.98 -14.21
N LEU A 57 -9.73 -6.91 -14.92
CA LEU A 57 -10.74 -6.94 -15.96
C LEU A 57 -10.35 -7.85 -17.14
N LEU A 58 -9.10 -7.74 -17.61
CA LEU A 58 -8.57 -8.59 -18.68
C LEU A 58 -8.42 -10.04 -18.23
N ALA A 59 -8.03 -10.29 -16.97
CA ALA A 59 -7.95 -11.63 -16.41
C ALA A 59 -9.35 -12.28 -16.33
N LEU A 60 -10.37 -11.52 -15.92
CA LEU A 60 -11.75 -12.00 -15.91
C LEU A 60 -12.24 -12.27 -17.32
N ARG A 61 -11.97 -11.39 -18.29
CA ARG A 61 -12.23 -11.62 -19.72
C ARG A 61 -11.61 -12.94 -20.17
N PHE A 62 -10.30 -13.10 -19.93
CA PHE A 62 -9.56 -14.29 -20.31
C PHE A 62 -10.19 -15.55 -19.72
N LEU A 63 -10.50 -15.54 -18.42
CA LEU A 63 -11.12 -16.69 -17.75
C LEU A 63 -12.50 -17.02 -18.35
N LEU A 64 -13.36 -16.03 -18.57
CA LEU A 64 -14.66 -16.23 -19.18
C LEU A 64 -14.55 -16.80 -20.60
N ARG A 65 -13.63 -16.28 -21.41
CA ARG A 65 -13.36 -16.80 -22.77
C ARG A 65 -12.82 -18.23 -22.72
N LEU A 66 -11.90 -18.51 -21.79
CA LEU A 66 -11.29 -19.82 -21.62
C LEU A 66 -12.33 -20.87 -21.19
N LEU A 67 -13.26 -20.50 -20.32
CA LEU A 67 -14.34 -21.37 -19.86
C LEU A 67 -15.53 -21.46 -20.84
N GLY A 68 -15.52 -20.68 -21.93
CA GLY A 68 -16.59 -20.69 -22.92
C GLY A 68 -17.89 -20.06 -22.43
N ALA A 69 -17.79 -18.96 -21.67
CA ALA A 69 -18.96 -18.22 -21.20
C ALA A 69 -19.82 -17.72 -22.38
N ASP A 70 -21.14 -17.86 -22.25
CA ASP A 70 -22.09 -17.44 -23.27
C ASP A 70 -22.05 -15.90 -23.45
N PRO A 71 -21.74 -15.38 -24.65
CA PRO A 71 -21.73 -13.94 -24.90
C PRO A 71 -23.12 -13.30 -24.81
N ASN A 72 -24.22 -14.07 -24.82
CA ASN A 72 -25.56 -13.53 -24.59
C ASN A 72 -25.87 -13.34 -23.08
N ASN A 73 -25.02 -13.85 -22.20
CA ASN A 73 -25.15 -13.61 -20.77
C ASN A 73 -24.77 -12.17 -20.44
N VAL A 74 -25.66 -11.44 -19.75
CA VAL A 74 -25.49 -10.02 -19.41
C VAL A 74 -24.16 -9.73 -18.69
N PHE A 75 -23.72 -10.61 -17.78
CA PHE A 75 -22.47 -10.41 -17.06
C PHE A 75 -21.26 -10.64 -17.95
N ALA A 76 -21.26 -11.70 -18.77
CA ALA A 76 -20.15 -11.98 -19.68
C ALA A 76 -20.03 -10.88 -20.75
N ASP A 77 -21.14 -10.47 -21.34
CA ASP A 77 -21.20 -9.38 -22.31
C ASP A 77 -20.68 -8.07 -21.74
N PHE A 78 -21.10 -7.72 -20.52
CA PHE A 78 -20.60 -6.54 -19.82
C PHE A 78 -19.07 -6.56 -19.73
N ILE A 79 -18.48 -7.66 -19.23
CA ILE A 79 -17.02 -7.80 -19.11
C ILE A 79 -16.34 -7.73 -20.48
N TYR A 80 -16.87 -8.42 -21.49
CA TYR A 80 -16.31 -8.40 -22.84
C TYR A 80 -16.33 -7.01 -23.46
N THR A 81 -17.39 -6.23 -23.21
CA THR A 81 -17.55 -4.86 -23.71
C THR A 81 -16.56 -3.91 -23.04
N ILE A 82 -16.51 -3.88 -21.71
CA ILE A 82 -15.63 -2.93 -21.00
C ILE A 82 -14.15 -3.29 -21.12
N SER A 83 -13.83 -4.58 -21.32
CA SER A 83 -12.45 -5.05 -21.54
C SER A 83 -11.97 -4.84 -22.97
N HIS A 84 -12.88 -4.70 -23.93
CA HIS A 84 -12.56 -4.59 -25.36
C HIS A 84 -11.50 -3.53 -25.69
N PRO A 85 -11.61 -2.25 -25.26
CA PRO A 85 -10.62 -1.23 -25.63
C PRO A 85 -9.19 -1.54 -25.12
N PHE A 86 -9.06 -2.32 -24.05
CA PHE A 86 -7.76 -2.71 -23.49
C PHE A 86 -7.16 -3.92 -24.22
N ALA A 87 -8.00 -4.85 -24.69
CA ALA A 87 -7.54 -6.01 -25.45
C ALA A 87 -7.32 -5.70 -26.94
N ALA A 88 -8.09 -4.76 -27.50
CA ALA A 88 -8.14 -4.47 -28.94
C ALA A 88 -6.77 -4.18 -29.59
N PRO A 89 -5.83 -3.45 -28.97
CA PRO A 89 -4.50 -3.22 -29.57
C PRO A 89 -3.67 -4.49 -29.79
N PHE A 90 -4.02 -5.59 -29.11
CA PHE A 90 -3.30 -6.86 -29.17
C PHE A 90 -4.01 -7.90 -30.05
N PHE A 91 -5.16 -7.56 -30.64
CA PHE A 91 -5.86 -8.47 -31.54
C PHE A 91 -5.03 -8.73 -32.80
N GLY A 92 -5.00 -10.00 -33.22
CA GLY A 92 -4.19 -10.43 -34.37
C GLY A 92 -2.69 -10.56 -34.10
N LEU A 93 -2.24 -10.40 -32.84
CA LEU A 93 -0.83 -10.59 -32.46
C LEU A 93 -0.33 -12.01 -32.77
N PHE A 94 -1.22 -13.00 -32.67
CA PHE A 94 -0.94 -14.38 -33.06
C PHE A 94 -1.83 -14.75 -34.25
N SER A 95 -1.23 -15.46 -35.22
CA SER A 95 -1.90 -15.90 -36.45
C SER A 95 -2.70 -17.21 -36.28
N TYR A 96 -2.83 -17.72 -35.06
CA TYR A 96 -3.58 -18.93 -34.74
C TYR A 96 -4.53 -18.70 -33.56
N SER A 97 -5.63 -19.43 -33.55
CA SER A 97 -6.58 -19.47 -32.43
C SER A 97 -6.47 -20.83 -31.74
N ALA A 98 -6.43 -20.85 -30.40
CA ALA A 98 -6.46 -22.08 -29.62
C ALA A 98 -7.86 -22.31 -29.05
N ASP A 99 -8.72 -22.86 -29.89
CA ASP A 99 -10.09 -23.21 -29.52
C ASP A 99 -10.12 -24.54 -28.75
N LEU A 100 -10.84 -24.56 -27.62
CA LEU A 100 -10.96 -25.68 -26.68
C LEU A 100 -12.43 -26.13 -26.60
N GLY A 101 -13.07 -26.33 -27.76
CA GLY A 101 -14.49 -26.64 -27.87
C GLY A 101 -15.34 -25.38 -27.69
N VAL A 102 -16.00 -25.24 -26.53
CA VAL A 102 -16.81 -24.04 -26.22
C VAL A 102 -15.95 -22.89 -25.70
N GLY A 103 -14.78 -23.19 -25.16
CA GLY A 103 -13.81 -22.21 -24.68
C GLY A 103 -12.80 -21.82 -25.74
N ARG A 104 -12.17 -20.67 -25.56
CA ARG A 104 -11.05 -20.20 -26.39
C ARG A 104 -9.95 -19.64 -25.51
N PHE A 105 -8.72 -20.08 -25.75
CA PHE A 105 -7.54 -19.53 -25.10
C PHE A 105 -7.07 -18.27 -25.86
N GLU A 106 -7.30 -17.09 -25.29
CA GLU A 106 -6.88 -15.80 -25.86
C GLU A 106 -5.44 -15.45 -25.43
N PHE A 107 -4.44 -15.83 -26.24
CA PHE A 107 -3.04 -15.46 -26.01
C PHE A 107 -2.83 -13.95 -26.01
N GLU A 108 -3.52 -13.24 -26.89
CA GLU A 108 -3.54 -11.79 -27.01
C GLU A 108 -3.90 -11.11 -25.69
N THR A 109 -4.87 -11.64 -24.95
CA THR A 109 -5.32 -11.08 -23.67
C THR A 109 -4.29 -11.31 -22.56
N LEU A 110 -3.58 -12.45 -22.57
CA LEU A 110 -2.47 -12.68 -21.65
C LEU A 110 -1.30 -11.73 -21.91
N ILE A 111 -0.97 -11.49 -23.19
CA ILE A 111 0.04 -10.49 -23.56
C ILE A 111 -0.40 -9.09 -23.13
N ALA A 112 -1.67 -8.73 -23.30
CA ALA A 112 -2.20 -7.46 -22.83
C ALA A 112 -1.95 -7.26 -21.32
N ILE A 113 -2.26 -8.27 -20.48
CA ILE A 113 -2.01 -8.24 -19.03
C ILE A 113 -0.53 -8.00 -18.74
N LEU A 114 0.35 -8.76 -19.40
CA LEU A 114 1.80 -8.63 -19.23
C LEU A 114 2.29 -7.23 -19.60
N VAL A 115 1.84 -6.69 -20.74
CA VAL A 115 2.24 -5.37 -21.21
C VAL A 115 1.73 -4.28 -20.26
N TYR A 116 0.48 -4.35 -19.80
CA TYR A 116 -0.03 -3.39 -18.81
C TYR A 116 0.72 -3.46 -17.48
N ALA A 117 1.13 -4.65 -17.03
CA ALA A 117 1.97 -4.80 -15.83
C ALA A 117 3.34 -4.11 -16.02
N LEU A 118 3.99 -4.30 -17.17
CA LEU A 118 5.28 -3.67 -17.49
C LEU A 118 5.16 -2.14 -17.59
N VAL A 119 4.09 -1.66 -18.22
CA VAL A 119 3.80 -0.22 -18.33
C VAL A 119 3.57 0.40 -16.95
N ALA A 120 2.76 -0.24 -16.11
CA ALA A 120 2.51 0.23 -14.75
C ALA A 120 3.80 0.25 -13.91
N TRP A 121 4.61 -0.80 -14.00
CA TRP A 121 5.91 -0.88 -13.34
C TRP A 121 6.84 0.26 -13.78
N LEU A 122 6.92 0.53 -15.09
CA LEU A 122 7.74 1.63 -15.63
C LEU A 122 7.28 2.99 -15.09
N PHE A 123 5.97 3.27 -15.13
CA PHE A 123 5.43 4.53 -14.61
C PHE A 123 5.65 4.67 -13.10
N ALA A 124 5.40 3.63 -12.32
CA ALA A 124 5.68 3.61 -10.89
C ALA A 124 7.15 3.91 -10.62
N LYS A 125 8.06 3.29 -11.39
CA LYS A 125 9.50 3.48 -11.23
C LYS A 125 9.94 4.92 -11.52
N VAL A 126 9.41 5.54 -12.58
CA VAL A 126 9.68 6.94 -12.92
C VAL A 126 9.24 7.88 -11.80
N VAL A 127 8.04 7.68 -11.26
CA VAL A 127 7.49 8.49 -10.16
C VAL A 127 8.33 8.38 -8.89
N THR A 128 8.90 7.21 -8.62
CA THR A 128 9.71 6.97 -7.42
C THR A 128 11.15 7.44 -7.59
N ILE A 129 11.72 7.43 -8.81
CA ILE A 129 13.07 7.96 -9.07
C ILE A 129 13.13 9.48 -8.94
N GLY A 130 12.15 10.21 -9.48
CA GLY A 130 12.14 11.69 -9.46
C GLY A 130 11.93 12.33 -8.08
N LYS A 131 11.83 11.52 -7.01
CA LYS A 131 11.64 11.97 -5.62
C LYS A 131 12.88 11.77 -4.74
N ARG A 132 13.98 11.26 -5.30
CA ARG A 132 15.30 11.20 -4.65
C ARG A 132 16.10 12.43 -5.01
#